data_AF-N2BE66-F1
#
_entry.id   AF-N2BE66-F1
#
_cell.length_a   1.000
_cell.length_b   1.000
_cell.length_c   1.000
_cell.angle_alpha   90.00
_cell.angle_beta   90.00
_cell.angle_gamma   90.00
#
_symmetry.space_group_name_H-M   'P 1'
#
loop_
_entity.id
_entity.type
_entity.pdbx_description
1 polymer ?
#
loop_
_entity_poly.entity_id
_entity_poly.type
_entity_poly.pdbx_seq_one_letter_code
_entity_poly.pdbx_strand_id
1 'polypeptide(L)'
;MDYDWKYFVDGLTADRAGMDTDHGDRLVARAVMYRIDKDQQKQAGERIRDMLAAYRQQRKNGNLLVEELVKAHAEYCKLLPDDEIAKRRHNSLVYRYMMKTSLHNKAVAVKMGVSKDTVQNDIRMAVNELFVLCFGLPAAGNSPGTYRDGVKELLHNYLLVNQMGSIRSVMPWENWQKEREKCQRVTARALRCLDNAVRLYEKFTAGSTYPDMQQRPLEIMREIYFKGSSIAAMAEEWHMSKETVYADIKKMTGRLAELIEVMAADSHNRERELRDGL
;
A
#
# COMPACT_ATOMS: atom_id res chain seq x y z
N MET A 1 -22.37 -2.85 19.17
CA MET A 1 -21.99 -4.27 19.35
C MET A 1 -20.52 -4.43 19.01
N ASP A 2 -19.65 -4.05 19.95
CA ASP A 2 -18.18 -4.16 19.86
C ASP A 2 -17.60 -4.92 21.08
N TYR A 3 -18.47 -5.51 21.91
CA TYR A 3 -18.07 -6.22 23.12
C TYR A 3 -17.28 -7.49 22.80
N ASP A 4 -17.77 -8.33 21.88
CA ASP A 4 -17.06 -9.55 21.44
C ASP A 4 -15.66 -9.23 20.91
N TRP A 5 -15.54 -8.14 20.14
CA TRP A 5 -14.25 -7.69 19.63
C TRP A 5 -13.32 -7.27 20.76
N LYS A 6 -13.82 -6.47 21.71
CA LYS A 6 -13.03 -6.04 22.85
C LYS A 6 -12.50 -7.25 23.64
N TYR A 7 -13.36 -8.21 23.97
CA TYR A 7 -12.93 -9.43 24.68
C TYR A 7 -11.94 -10.26 23.86
N PHE A 8 -12.11 -10.33 22.55
CA PHE A 8 -11.16 -11.00 21.67
C PHE A 8 -9.78 -10.33 21.74
N VAL A 9 -9.71 -9.01 21.58
CA VAL A 9 -8.44 -8.26 21.64
C VAL A 9 -7.82 -8.30 23.05
N ASP A 10 -8.64 -8.19 24.09
CA ASP A 10 -8.20 -8.30 25.49
C ASP A 10 -7.64 -9.69 25.75
N GLY A 11 -8.30 -10.74 25.23
CA GLY A 11 -7.82 -12.12 25.26
C GLY A 11 -6.49 -12.28 24.53
N LEU A 12 -6.37 -11.80 23.29
CA LEU A 12 -5.10 -11.78 22.55
C LEU A 12 -3.98 -11.05 23.31
N THR A 13 -4.36 -10.02 24.05
CA THR A 13 -3.42 -9.19 24.82
C THR A 13 -3.04 -9.83 26.16
N ALA A 14 -3.95 -10.60 26.77
CA ALA A 14 -3.71 -11.37 28.00
C ALA A 14 -2.91 -12.65 27.71
N ASP A 15 -3.25 -13.35 26.63
CA ASP A 15 -2.59 -14.56 26.16
C ASP A 15 -1.22 -14.29 25.51
N ARG A 16 -0.65 -13.07 25.60
CA ARG A 16 0.73 -12.79 25.11
C ARG A 16 1.83 -13.59 25.80
N ALA A 17 1.52 -14.29 26.89
CA ALA A 17 2.39 -15.30 27.49
C ALA A 17 2.34 -16.67 26.79
N GLY A 18 1.33 -16.92 25.95
CA GLY A 18 1.11 -18.16 25.18
C GLY A 18 0.92 -17.98 23.67
N MET A 19 0.70 -16.75 23.19
CA MET A 19 0.95 -16.38 21.80
C MET A 19 2.46 -16.28 21.62
N ASP A 20 3.05 -17.35 21.11
CA ASP A 20 4.41 -17.41 20.58
C ASP A 20 4.52 -16.49 19.35
N THR A 21 4.31 -15.18 19.56
CA THR A 21 4.68 -14.14 18.60
C THR A 21 6.19 -14.05 18.68
N ASP A 22 6.83 -14.94 17.91
CA ASP A 22 8.26 -14.96 17.70
C ASP A 22 8.75 -13.53 17.43
N HIS A 23 9.99 -13.24 17.78
CA HIS A 23 10.66 -12.00 17.45
C HIS A 23 10.46 -11.64 15.96
N GLY A 24 10.36 -12.65 15.09
CA GLY A 24 9.98 -12.51 13.68
C GLY A 24 8.67 -11.73 13.44
N ASP A 25 7.60 -12.06 14.16
CA ASP A 25 6.27 -11.46 13.98
C ASP A 25 6.24 -9.99 14.42
N ARG A 26 6.97 -9.65 15.49
CA ARG A 26 7.09 -8.26 15.96
C ARG A 26 7.82 -7.38 14.95
N LEU A 27 8.92 -7.88 14.39
CA LEU A 27 9.65 -7.18 13.33
C LEU A 27 8.79 -7.04 12.06
N VAL A 28 7.97 -8.04 11.78
CA VAL A 28 7.00 -8.03 10.69
C VAL A 28 5.93 -6.96 10.91
N ALA A 29 5.40 -6.81 12.12
CA ALA A 29 4.43 -5.77 12.44
C ALA A 29 5.00 -4.35 12.39
N ARG A 30 6.21 -4.15 12.93
CA ARG A 30 6.92 -2.87 12.84
C ARG A 30 7.23 -2.45 11.41
N ALA A 31 7.32 -3.39 10.47
CA ALA A 31 7.54 -3.08 9.05
C ALA A 31 6.42 -2.23 8.44
N VAL A 32 5.19 -2.32 8.95
CA VAL A 32 4.05 -1.51 8.50
C VAL A 32 4.31 -0.01 8.68
N MET A 33 5.05 0.35 9.74
CA MET A 33 5.35 1.73 10.11
C MET A 33 6.62 2.29 9.46
N TYR A 34 7.49 1.43 8.94
CA TYR A 34 8.77 1.86 8.40
C TYR A 34 8.62 2.68 7.12
N ARG A 35 9.25 3.85 7.06
CA ARG A 35 9.46 4.63 5.84
C ARG A 35 10.93 5.02 5.72
N ILE A 36 11.40 5.23 4.49
CA ILE A 36 12.70 5.86 4.29
C ILE A 36 12.61 7.35 4.60
N ASP A 37 13.75 7.97 4.84
CA ASP A 37 13.83 9.40 5.17
C ASP A 37 13.28 10.29 4.03
N LYS A 38 12.70 11.45 4.38
CA LYS A 38 12.07 12.35 3.39
C LYS A 38 13.04 12.87 2.34
N ASP A 39 14.30 13.14 2.70
CA ASP A 39 15.29 13.57 1.73
C ASP A 39 15.67 12.42 0.79
N GLN A 40 15.76 11.19 1.33
CA GLN A 40 15.94 9.99 0.51
C GLN A 40 14.75 9.76 -0.44
N GLN A 41 13.51 9.95 0.04
CA GLN A 41 12.31 9.87 -0.81
C GLN A 41 12.38 10.88 -1.96
N LYS A 42 12.73 12.13 -1.65
CA LYS A 42 12.86 13.19 -2.66
C LYS A 42 13.92 12.87 -3.70
N GLN A 43 15.12 12.47 -3.26
CA GLN A 43 16.22 12.12 -4.14
C GLN A 43 15.87 10.93 -5.04
N ALA A 44 15.28 9.87 -4.49
CA ALA A 44 14.89 8.71 -5.28
C ALA A 44 13.78 9.05 -6.30
N GLY A 45 12.80 9.86 -5.89
CA GLY A 45 11.77 10.38 -6.79
C GLY A 45 12.35 11.22 -7.94
N GLU A 46 13.37 12.03 -7.67
CA GLU A 46 14.13 12.76 -8.71
C GLU A 46 14.84 11.79 -9.65
N ARG A 47 15.47 10.72 -9.14
CA ARG A 47 16.10 9.68 -10.00
C ARG A 47 15.11 9.00 -10.94
N ILE A 48 13.90 8.66 -10.48
CA ILE A 48 12.85 8.11 -11.37
C ILE A 48 12.51 9.12 -12.48
N ARG A 49 12.36 10.41 -12.15
CA ARG A 49 12.07 11.46 -13.16
C ARG A 49 13.21 11.64 -14.15
N ASP A 50 14.45 11.62 -13.69
CA ASP A 50 15.63 11.73 -14.54
C ASP A 50 15.69 10.55 -15.52
N MET A 51 15.42 9.33 -15.03
CA MET A 51 15.35 8.14 -15.88
C MET A 51 14.24 8.23 -16.92
N LEU A 52 13.05 8.71 -16.56
CA LEU A 52 11.95 8.95 -17.50
C LEU A 52 12.31 10.01 -18.55
N ALA A 53 12.98 11.10 -18.15
CA ALA A 53 13.40 12.16 -19.05
C ALA A 53 14.51 11.70 -20.02
N ALA A 54 15.45 10.90 -19.52
CA ALA A 54 16.57 10.36 -20.29
C ALA A 54 16.20 9.14 -21.15
N TYR A 55 15.04 8.49 -20.90
CA TYR A 55 14.59 7.25 -21.54
C TYR A 55 14.86 7.20 -23.05
N ARG A 56 14.59 8.29 -23.78
CA ARG A 56 14.75 8.33 -25.24
C ARG A 56 16.16 8.54 -25.74
N GLN A 57 16.99 9.21 -24.93
CA GLN A 57 18.38 9.47 -25.27
C GLN A 57 19.20 8.18 -25.19
N GLN A 58 18.71 7.19 -24.43
CA GLN A 58 19.38 5.91 -24.17
C GLN A 58 18.95 4.77 -25.13
N ARG A 59 18.42 5.10 -26.31
CA ARG A 59 17.80 4.17 -27.30
C ARG A 59 18.59 2.91 -27.70
N LYS A 60 19.90 2.84 -27.46
CA LYS A 60 20.73 1.66 -27.79
C LYS A 60 20.97 0.69 -26.62
N ASN A 61 20.84 1.17 -25.38
CA ASN A 61 20.89 0.38 -24.14
C ASN A 61 19.71 0.83 -23.27
N GLY A 62 18.49 0.62 -23.78
CA GLY A 62 17.25 1.17 -23.21
C GLY A 62 17.19 1.03 -21.69
N ASN A 63 16.62 2.03 -21.02
CA ASN A 63 16.43 1.99 -19.58
C ASN A 63 15.35 0.93 -19.25
N LEU A 64 15.74 -0.35 -19.27
CA LEU A 64 14.88 -1.51 -19.09
C LEU A 64 14.05 -1.40 -17.81
N LEU A 65 14.64 -0.81 -16.77
CA LEU A 65 13.94 -0.53 -15.52
C LEU A 65 12.74 0.40 -15.74
N VAL A 66 12.88 1.49 -16.52
CA VAL A 66 11.75 2.38 -16.83
C VAL A 66 10.67 1.65 -17.62
N GLU A 67 11.05 0.81 -18.59
CA GLU A 67 10.08 0.03 -19.38
C GLU A 67 9.31 -0.95 -18.48
N GLU A 68 10.02 -1.68 -17.62
CA GLU A 68 9.41 -2.59 -16.64
C GLU A 68 8.49 -1.84 -15.67
N LEU A 69 8.92 -0.69 -15.15
CA LEU A 69 8.12 0.14 -14.23
C LEU A 69 6.84 0.64 -14.90
N VAL A 70 6.94 1.17 -16.12
CA VAL A 70 5.76 1.65 -16.87
C VAL A 70 4.84 0.48 -17.23
N LYS A 71 5.39 -0.67 -17.60
CA LYS A 71 4.60 -1.88 -17.89
C LYS A 71 3.87 -2.38 -16.65
N ALA A 72 4.55 -2.50 -15.51
CA ALA A 72 3.93 -2.89 -14.24
C ALA A 72 2.86 -1.88 -13.80
N HIS A 73 3.09 -0.59 -14.04
CA HIS A 73 2.09 0.44 -13.80
C HIS A 73 0.85 0.28 -14.70
N ALA A 74 1.03 -0.13 -15.97
CA ALA A 74 -0.09 -0.45 -16.85
C ALA A 74 -0.90 -1.65 -16.32
N GLU A 75 -0.22 -2.72 -15.90
CA GLU A 75 -0.89 -3.90 -15.31
C GLU A 75 -1.63 -3.54 -14.02
N TYR A 76 -1.05 -2.72 -13.15
CA TYR A 76 -1.74 -2.17 -12.00
C TYR A 76 -3.02 -1.41 -12.39
N CYS A 77 -2.98 -0.52 -13.38
CA CYS A 77 -4.17 0.21 -13.82
C CYS A 77 -5.25 -0.70 -14.40
N LYS A 78 -4.90 -1.86 -14.99
CA LYS A 78 -5.88 -2.84 -15.47
C LYS A 78 -6.63 -3.55 -14.34
N LEU A 79 -6.00 -3.67 -13.16
CA LEU A 79 -6.64 -4.21 -11.96
C LEU A 79 -7.67 -3.23 -11.37
N LEU A 80 -7.74 -2.00 -11.87
CA LEU A 80 -8.69 -0.97 -11.45
C LEU A 80 -9.57 -0.55 -12.64
N PRO A 81 -10.46 -1.43 -13.12
CA PRO A 81 -11.20 -1.22 -14.38
C PRO A 81 -12.08 0.03 -14.36
N ASP A 82 -12.60 0.42 -13.20
CA ASP A 82 -13.47 1.59 -13.04
C ASP A 82 -12.70 2.87 -12.64
N ASP A 83 -11.39 2.79 -12.40
CA ASP A 83 -10.59 3.94 -11.96
C ASP A 83 -10.03 4.73 -13.16
N GLU A 84 -10.85 5.64 -13.66
CA GLU A 84 -10.47 6.58 -14.72
C GLU A 84 -9.32 7.51 -14.31
N ILE A 85 -9.12 7.75 -13.01
CA ILE A 85 -8.01 8.58 -12.53
C ILE A 85 -6.69 7.81 -12.66
N ALA A 86 -6.63 6.54 -12.27
CA ALA A 86 -5.46 5.69 -12.45
C ALA A 86 -5.06 5.58 -13.93
N LYS A 87 -6.05 5.33 -14.82
CA LYS A 87 -5.82 5.31 -16.28
C LYS A 87 -5.30 6.65 -16.79
N ARG A 88 -5.87 7.77 -16.35
CA ARG A 88 -5.43 9.12 -16.76
C ARG A 88 -4.01 9.42 -16.29
N ARG A 89 -3.64 9.02 -15.07
CA ARG A 89 -2.25 9.11 -14.55
C ARG A 89 -1.28 8.35 -15.43
N HIS A 90 -1.59 7.10 -15.74
CA HIS A 90 -0.79 6.27 -16.64
C HIS A 90 -0.62 6.93 -18.03
N ASN A 91 -1.73 7.35 -18.64
CA ASN A 91 -1.72 7.98 -19.96
C ASN A 91 -0.94 9.30 -19.98
N SER A 92 -1.06 10.11 -18.92
CA SER A 92 -0.29 11.35 -18.77
C SER A 92 1.21 11.10 -18.79
N LEU A 93 1.65 10.08 -18.04
CA LEU A 93 3.05 9.63 -17.98
C LEU A 93 3.54 9.15 -19.36
N VAL A 94 2.77 8.28 -20.02
CA VAL A 94 3.11 7.70 -21.33
C VAL A 94 3.22 8.78 -22.40
N TYR A 95 2.23 9.67 -22.50
CA TYR A 95 2.25 10.76 -23.49
C TYR A 95 3.39 11.74 -23.27
N ARG A 96 3.76 11.99 -22.00
CA ARG A 96 4.87 12.86 -21.67
C ARG A 96 6.23 12.25 -21.99
N TYR A 97 6.47 11.00 -21.60
CA TYR A 97 7.81 10.41 -21.57
C TYR A 97 8.02 9.28 -22.57
N MET A 98 7.03 8.42 -22.78
CA MET A 98 7.23 7.12 -23.44
C MET A 98 6.94 7.12 -24.94
N MET A 99 6.12 8.05 -25.44
CA MET A 99 5.80 8.15 -26.88
C MET A 99 7.04 8.37 -27.76
N LYS A 100 7.00 7.95 -29.04
CA LYS A 100 8.06 8.29 -30.02
C LYS A 100 8.27 9.81 -30.14
N THR A 101 7.17 10.56 -30.10
CA THR A 101 7.15 12.04 -30.04
C THR A 101 6.51 12.46 -28.72
N SER A 102 7.30 12.97 -27.76
CA SER A 102 6.77 13.47 -26.47
C SER A 102 5.88 14.65 -26.70
N LEU A 103 4.80 14.66 -25.94
CA LEU A 103 4.00 15.84 -25.80
C LEU A 103 4.47 16.63 -24.58
N HIS A 104 4.62 17.94 -24.74
CA HIS A 104 4.69 18.84 -23.58
C HIS A 104 3.35 18.80 -22.82
N ASN A 105 3.34 19.19 -21.54
CA ASN A 105 2.14 19.08 -20.69
C ASN A 105 0.93 19.79 -21.31
N LYS A 106 1.13 20.90 -22.04
CA LYS A 106 0.05 21.61 -22.75
C LYS A 106 -0.58 20.75 -23.85
N ALA A 107 0.23 20.01 -24.62
CA ALA A 107 -0.28 19.12 -25.67
C ALA A 107 -0.93 17.86 -25.08
N VAL A 108 -0.38 17.31 -23.98
CA VAL A 108 -1.02 16.22 -23.22
C VAL A 108 -2.39 16.67 -22.70
N ALA A 109 -2.48 17.87 -22.13
CA ALA A 109 -3.71 18.46 -21.61
C ALA A 109 -4.79 18.57 -22.69
N VAL A 110 -4.45 19.11 -23.86
CA VAL A 110 -5.35 19.16 -25.02
C VAL A 110 -5.81 17.76 -25.45
N LYS A 111 -4.87 16.79 -25.54
CA LYS A 111 -5.18 15.42 -25.97
C LYS A 111 -6.13 14.69 -25.01
N MET A 112 -5.99 14.93 -23.71
CA MET A 112 -6.79 14.26 -22.67
C MET A 112 -8.03 15.06 -22.24
N GLY A 113 -8.24 16.27 -22.77
CA GLY A 113 -9.38 17.11 -22.40
C GLY A 113 -9.35 17.61 -20.94
N VAL A 114 -8.17 17.84 -20.37
CA VAL A 114 -8.01 18.33 -18.98
C VAL A 114 -7.11 19.55 -18.91
N SER A 115 -7.04 20.21 -17.75
CA SER A 115 -6.14 21.34 -17.56
C SER A 115 -4.67 20.90 -17.52
N LYS A 116 -3.76 21.82 -17.83
CA LYS A 116 -2.30 21.61 -17.70
C LYS A 116 -1.91 21.22 -16.27
N ASP A 117 -2.58 21.80 -15.28
CA ASP A 117 -2.30 21.55 -13.86
C ASP A 117 -2.74 20.15 -13.45
N THR A 118 -3.87 19.68 -13.97
CA THR A 118 -4.31 18.28 -13.82
C THR A 118 -3.26 17.33 -14.40
N VAL A 119 -2.74 17.59 -15.59
CA VAL A 119 -1.65 16.77 -16.17
C VAL A 119 -0.41 16.77 -15.28
N GLN A 120 -0.01 17.93 -14.76
CA GLN A 120 1.16 18.03 -13.89
C GLN A 120 0.95 17.22 -12.60
N ASN A 121 -0.24 17.30 -11.99
CA ASN A 121 -0.58 16.51 -10.82
C ASN A 121 -0.62 15.01 -11.14
N ASP A 122 -1.23 14.62 -12.25
CA ASP A 122 -1.34 13.23 -12.68
C ASP A 122 0.05 12.62 -12.93
N ILE A 123 0.97 13.35 -13.59
CA ILE A 123 2.36 12.92 -13.77
C ILE A 123 3.06 12.79 -12.41
N ARG A 124 2.88 13.75 -11.50
CA ARG A 124 3.47 13.68 -10.16
C ARG A 124 3.01 12.43 -9.41
N MET A 125 1.71 12.12 -9.46
CA MET A 125 1.15 10.92 -8.83
C MET A 125 1.65 9.65 -9.50
N ALA A 126 1.68 9.59 -10.84
CA ALA A 126 2.23 8.46 -11.58
C ALA A 126 3.70 8.20 -11.22
N VAL A 127 4.52 9.24 -11.07
CA VAL A 127 5.92 9.11 -10.63
C VAL A 127 6.00 8.56 -9.21
N ASN A 128 5.12 8.98 -8.30
CA ASN A 128 5.06 8.41 -6.95
C ASN A 128 4.63 6.93 -6.98
N GLU A 129 3.68 6.55 -7.84
CA GLU A 129 3.25 5.17 -8.05
C GLU A 129 4.41 4.32 -8.61
N LEU A 130 5.19 4.84 -9.57
CA LEU A 130 6.41 4.18 -10.04
C LEU A 130 7.47 4.04 -8.94
N PHE A 131 7.55 5.02 -8.05
CA PHE A 131 8.49 4.97 -6.94
C PHE A 131 8.12 3.85 -5.95
N VAL A 132 6.84 3.70 -5.63
CA VAL A 132 6.32 2.58 -4.84
C VAL A 132 6.50 1.25 -5.58
N LEU A 133 6.31 1.18 -6.90
CA LEU A 133 6.63 -0.03 -7.68
C LEU A 133 8.11 -0.42 -7.63
N CYS A 134 9.00 0.57 -7.56
CA CYS A 134 10.43 0.33 -7.53
C CYS A 134 10.89 -0.13 -6.13
N PHE A 135 10.55 0.63 -5.09
CA PHE A 135 11.08 0.47 -3.72
C PHE A 135 10.09 -0.19 -2.75
N GLY A 136 8.80 -0.13 -3.01
CA GLY A 136 7.74 -0.67 -2.15
C GLY A 136 7.14 0.37 -1.20
N LEU A 137 6.40 -0.12 -0.20
CA LEU A 137 5.67 0.71 0.76
C LEU A 137 6.53 1.77 1.47
N PRO A 138 7.81 1.51 1.83
CA PRO A 138 8.64 2.53 2.50
C PRO A 138 8.84 3.82 1.70
N ALA A 139 8.64 3.76 0.38
CA ALA A 139 8.73 4.88 -0.54
C ALA A 139 7.41 5.65 -0.70
N ALA A 140 6.32 5.18 -0.08
CA ALA A 140 5.06 5.88 -0.08
C ALA A 140 5.18 7.21 0.72
N GLY A 141 4.51 8.24 0.22
CA GLY A 141 4.84 9.64 0.53
C GLY A 141 4.51 10.10 1.96
N ASN A 142 3.85 9.28 2.77
CA ASN A 142 3.46 9.64 4.12
C ASN A 142 4.18 8.76 5.15
N SER A 143 4.79 9.39 6.15
CA SER A 143 5.21 8.71 7.36
C SER A 143 3.98 8.42 8.22
N PRO A 144 3.60 7.15 8.46
CA PRO A 144 2.42 6.84 9.25
C PRO A 144 2.67 7.28 10.71
N GLY A 145 1.76 8.09 11.26
CA GLY A 145 1.81 8.48 12.67
C GLY A 145 1.24 7.40 13.59
N THR A 146 0.36 6.55 13.06
CA THR A 146 -0.31 5.46 13.78
C THR A 146 -0.33 4.18 12.94
N TYR A 147 -0.53 3.01 13.57
CA TYR A 147 -0.75 1.75 12.84
C TYR A 147 -1.95 1.83 11.90
N ARG A 148 -2.97 2.63 12.25
CA ARG A 148 -4.11 2.88 11.38
C ARG A 148 -3.69 3.57 10.08
N ASP A 149 -2.82 4.57 10.15
CA ASP A 149 -2.29 5.24 8.97
C ASP A 149 -1.42 4.28 8.14
N GLY A 150 -0.61 3.45 8.80
CA GLY A 150 0.22 2.44 8.16
C GLY A 150 -0.60 1.38 7.42
N VAL A 151 -1.65 0.85 8.04
CA VAL A 151 -2.59 -0.10 7.43
C VAL A 151 -3.35 0.55 6.29
N LYS A 152 -3.84 1.78 6.48
CA LYS A 152 -4.51 2.53 5.43
C LYS A 152 -3.60 2.64 4.21
N GLU A 153 -2.36 3.08 4.38
CA GLU A 153 -1.41 3.23 3.27
C GLU A 153 -1.06 1.88 2.63
N LEU A 154 -0.89 0.82 3.43
CA LEU A 154 -0.66 -0.53 2.92
C LEU A 154 -1.82 -1.03 2.06
N LEU A 155 -3.07 -0.87 2.51
CA LEU A 155 -4.27 -1.26 1.77
C LEU A 155 -4.38 -0.47 0.45
N HIS A 156 -4.21 0.86 0.50
CA HIS A 156 -4.30 1.70 -0.71
C HIS A 156 -3.20 1.39 -1.74
N ASN A 157 -2.06 0.84 -1.32
CA ASN A 157 -0.98 0.45 -2.21
C ASN A 157 -0.94 -1.06 -2.49
N TYR A 158 -1.88 -1.86 -1.97
CA TYR A 158 -1.81 -3.33 -2.00
C TYR A 158 -1.64 -3.89 -3.41
N LEU A 159 -2.50 -3.50 -4.35
CA LEU A 159 -2.42 -3.96 -5.74
C LEU A 159 -1.11 -3.52 -6.41
N LEU A 160 -0.65 -2.30 -6.10
CA LEU A 160 0.57 -1.72 -6.66
C LEU A 160 1.81 -2.49 -6.17
N VAL A 161 1.93 -2.74 -4.86
CA VAL A 161 3.09 -3.46 -4.30
C VAL A 161 3.12 -4.93 -4.74
N ASN A 162 1.97 -5.53 -5.03
CA ASN A 162 1.93 -6.88 -5.60
C ASN A 162 2.42 -6.94 -7.06
N GLN A 163 2.51 -5.81 -7.77
CA GLN A 163 3.13 -5.75 -9.11
C GLN A 163 4.65 -5.61 -9.07
N MET A 164 5.27 -5.39 -7.89
CA MET A 164 6.72 -5.18 -7.77
C MET A 164 7.55 -6.38 -8.25
N GLY A 165 7.03 -7.60 -8.10
CA GLY A 165 7.71 -8.83 -8.55
C GLY A 165 7.93 -8.90 -10.07
N SER A 166 7.25 -8.05 -10.83
CA SER A 166 7.42 -7.92 -12.28
C SER A 166 8.68 -7.13 -12.68
N ILE A 167 9.31 -6.42 -11.74
CA ILE A 167 10.49 -5.59 -11.98
C ILE A 167 11.77 -6.37 -11.67
N ARG A 168 12.48 -6.79 -12.72
CA ARG A 168 13.68 -7.65 -12.64
C ARG A 168 14.97 -6.87 -12.88
N SER A 169 14.88 -5.76 -13.57
CA SER A 169 16.02 -4.91 -13.89
C SER A 169 16.64 -4.32 -12.62
N VAL A 170 17.97 -4.28 -12.58
CA VAL A 170 18.76 -3.74 -11.47
C VAL A 170 18.80 -2.21 -11.58
N MET A 171 18.82 -1.51 -10.43
CA MET A 171 19.07 -0.07 -10.40
C MET A 171 20.50 0.23 -10.92
N PRO A 172 20.69 1.24 -11.79
CA PRO A 172 22.03 1.61 -12.27
C PRO A 172 23.00 2.06 -11.17
N TRP A 173 22.47 2.45 -9.99
CA TRP A 173 23.26 2.97 -8.87
C TRP A 173 23.25 1.97 -7.71
N GLU A 174 24.43 1.48 -7.33
CA GLU A 174 24.59 0.42 -6.31
C GLU A 174 23.93 0.76 -4.97
N ASN A 175 24.12 1.99 -4.48
CA ASN A 175 23.51 2.42 -3.21
C ASN A 175 21.97 2.37 -3.28
N TRP A 176 21.39 2.76 -4.42
CA TRP A 176 19.94 2.70 -4.62
C TRP A 176 19.45 1.27 -4.84
N GLN A 177 20.26 0.39 -5.41
CA GLN A 177 19.94 -1.04 -5.48
C GLN A 177 19.85 -1.65 -4.08
N LYS A 178 20.82 -1.38 -3.20
CA LYS A 178 20.79 -1.86 -1.81
C LYS A 178 19.59 -1.34 -1.03
N GLU A 179 19.27 -0.05 -1.17
CA GLU A 179 18.09 0.53 -0.49
C GLU A 179 16.78 -0.03 -1.06
N ARG A 180 16.71 -0.26 -2.37
CA ARG A 180 15.58 -0.93 -3.03
C ARG A 180 15.33 -2.31 -2.44
N GLU A 181 16.35 -3.16 -2.38
CA GLU A 181 16.22 -4.52 -1.84
C GLU A 181 15.79 -4.52 -0.36
N LYS A 182 16.33 -3.59 0.43
CA LYS A 182 15.92 -3.39 1.82
C LYS A 182 14.45 -3.01 1.92
N CYS A 183 13.99 -2.02 1.14
CA CYS A 183 12.61 -1.57 1.16
C CYS A 183 11.63 -2.64 0.66
N GLN A 184 12.05 -3.45 -0.32
CA GLN A 184 11.29 -4.61 -0.79
C GLN A 184 11.13 -5.67 0.30
N ARG A 185 12.19 -5.99 1.05
CA ARG A 185 12.11 -6.91 2.20
C ARG A 185 11.17 -6.39 3.29
N VAL A 186 11.20 -5.09 3.58
CA VAL A 186 10.28 -4.44 4.52
C VAL A 186 8.84 -4.53 4.02
N THR A 187 8.60 -4.27 2.73
CA THR A 187 7.27 -4.36 2.12
C THR A 187 6.71 -5.78 2.21
N ALA A 188 7.53 -6.79 1.90
CA ALA A 188 7.13 -8.19 2.03
C ALA A 188 6.80 -8.59 3.48
N ARG A 189 7.52 -8.03 4.46
CA ARG A 189 7.18 -8.18 5.87
C ARG A 189 5.82 -7.52 6.19
N ALA A 190 5.61 -6.27 5.79
CA ALA A 190 4.35 -5.57 6.02
C ALA A 190 3.14 -6.31 5.42
N LEU A 191 3.26 -6.87 4.21
CA LEU A 191 2.22 -7.69 3.58
C LEU A 191 1.91 -8.96 4.39
N ARG A 192 2.94 -9.69 4.83
CA ARG A 192 2.73 -10.86 5.72
C ARG A 192 2.05 -10.48 7.03
N CYS A 193 2.36 -9.31 7.58
CA CYS A 193 1.70 -8.80 8.78
C CYS A 193 0.20 -8.59 8.54
N LEU A 194 -0.14 -7.97 7.40
CA LEU A 194 -1.53 -7.78 7.00
C LEU A 194 -2.27 -9.11 6.83
N ASP A 195 -1.64 -10.09 6.18
CA ASP A 195 -2.22 -11.44 6.03
C ASP A 195 -2.49 -12.10 7.39
N ASN A 196 -1.55 -11.99 8.34
CA ASN A 196 -1.72 -12.49 9.69
C ASN A 196 -2.86 -11.77 10.43
N ALA A 197 -2.96 -10.44 10.33
CA ALA A 197 -4.05 -9.67 10.90
C ALA A 197 -5.42 -10.08 10.31
N VAL A 198 -5.48 -10.28 8.99
CA VAL A 198 -6.70 -10.77 8.32
C VAL A 198 -7.10 -12.15 8.85
N ARG A 199 -6.15 -13.09 8.99
CA ARG A 199 -6.42 -14.43 9.54
C ARG A 199 -6.89 -14.39 10.99
N LEU A 200 -6.32 -13.51 11.81
CA LEU A 200 -6.78 -13.30 13.19
C LEU A 200 -8.21 -12.75 13.22
N TYR A 201 -8.53 -11.82 12.33
CA TYR A 201 -9.89 -11.30 12.20
C TYR A 201 -10.88 -12.37 11.73
N GLU A 202 -10.50 -13.25 10.80
CA GLU A 202 -11.34 -14.38 10.38
C GLU A 202 -11.63 -15.35 11.54
N LYS A 203 -10.63 -15.64 12.38
CA LYS A 203 -10.84 -16.45 13.60
C LYS A 203 -11.83 -15.78 14.55
N PHE A 204 -11.73 -14.46 14.72
CA PHE A 204 -12.70 -13.69 15.49
C PHE A 204 -14.10 -13.79 14.90
N THR A 205 -14.26 -13.58 13.58
CA THR A 205 -15.57 -13.65 12.91
C THR A 205 -16.21 -15.02 13.08
N ALA A 206 -15.45 -16.11 12.99
CA ALA A 206 -15.97 -17.47 13.21
C ALA A 206 -16.46 -17.73 14.65
N GLY A 207 -15.92 -17.02 15.64
CA GLY A 207 -16.32 -17.12 17.05
C GLY A 207 -17.28 -16.01 17.52
N SER A 208 -17.69 -15.10 16.63
CA SER A 208 -18.53 -13.95 16.96
C SER A 208 -19.99 -14.35 17.15
N THR A 209 -20.71 -13.69 18.06
CA THR A 209 -22.16 -13.85 18.23
C THR A 209 -22.93 -13.46 16.96
N TYR A 210 -22.37 -12.54 16.16
CA TYR A 210 -22.96 -12.04 14.92
C TYR A 210 -21.93 -12.12 13.78
N PRO A 211 -21.70 -13.32 13.20
CA PRO A 211 -20.67 -13.52 12.19
C PRO A 211 -20.91 -12.67 10.93
N ASP A 212 -22.15 -12.59 10.45
CA ASP A 212 -22.50 -11.84 9.23
C ASP A 212 -22.13 -10.35 9.32
N MET A 213 -22.30 -9.74 10.50
CA MET A 213 -21.96 -8.33 10.74
C MET A 213 -20.45 -8.06 10.79
N GLN A 214 -19.63 -9.09 10.99
CA GLN A 214 -18.17 -9.00 10.96
C GLN A 214 -17.62 -9.42 9.60
N GLN A 215 -18.27 -10.36 8.93
CA GLN A 215 -17.87 -10.87 7.63
C GLN A 215 -18.00 -9.82 6.52
N ARG A 216 -19.14 -9.10 6.46
CA ARG A 216 -19.39 -8.12 5.39
C ARG A 216 -18.30 -7.05 5.28
N PRO A 217 -17.88 -6.35 6.36
CA PRO A 217 -16.80 -5.38 6.27
C PRO A 217 -15.48 -5.98 5.75
N LEU A 218 -15.15 -7.21 6.13
CA LEU A 218 -13.96 -7.91 5.67
C LEU A 218 -14.04 -8.21 4.16
N GLU A 219 -15.19 -8.68 3.67
CA GLU A 219 -15.40 -8.99 2.26
C GLU A 219 -15.35 -7.72 1.39
N ILE A 220 -16.02 -6.64 1.81
CA ILE A 220 -15.96 -5.34 1.13
C ILE A 220 -14.51 -4.85 1.03
N MET A 221 -13.72 -4.97 2.11
CA MET A 221 -12.31 -4.57 2.11
C MET A 221 -11.49 -5.41 1.11
N ARG A 222 -11.72 -6.73 1.03
CA ARG A 222 -11.04 -7.63 0.08
C ARG A 222 -11.36 -7.30 -1.37
N GLU A 223 -12.64 -7.13 -1.68
CA GLU A 223 -13.08 -6.78 -3.04
C GLU A 223 -12.42 -5.49 -3.50
N ILE A 224 -12.44 -4.45 -2.66
CA ILE A 224 -11.88 -3.15 -3.02
C ILE A 224 -10.36 -3.18 -3.13
N TYR A 225 -9.67 -3.64 -2.09
CA TYR A 225 -8.21 -3.47 -2.01
C TYR A 225 -7.43 -4.64 -2.61
N PHE A 226 -7.97 -5.85 -2.63
CA PHE A 226 -7.26 -7.03 -3.13
C PHE A 226 -7.69 -7.43 -4.54
N LYS A 227 -8.90 -7.04 -4.97
CA LYS A 227 -9.41 -7.33 -6.32
C LYS A 227 -9.60 -6.08 -7.19
N GLY A 228 -9.62 -4.89 -6.58
CA GLY A 228 -9.70 -3.62 -7.31
C GLY A 228 -11.11 -3.19 -7.69
N SER A 229 -12.13 -3.71 -7.00
CA SER A 229 -13.53 -3.29 -7.15
C SER A 229 -13.70 -1.83 -6.71
N SER A 230 -14.61 -1.10 -7.37
CA SER A 230 -14.93 0.27 -6.99
C SER A 230 -15.91 0.32 -5.81
N ILE A 231 -15.85 1.40 -5.02
CA ILE A 231 -16.82 1.66 -3.95
C ILE A 231 -18.25 1.73 -4.50
N ALA A 232 -18.41 2.22 -5.74
CA ALA A 232 -19.70 2.29 -6.41
C ALA A 232 -20.24 0.90 -6.74
N ALA A 233 -19.41 0.03 -7.32
CA ALA A 233 -19.79 -1.36 -7.60
C ALA A 233 -20.18 -2.10 -6.31
N MET A 234 -19.44 -1.88 -5.21
CA MET A 234 -19.75 -2.49 -3.92
C MET A 234 -21.04 -2.01 -3.30
N ALA A 235 -21.34 -0.72 -3.40
CA ALA A 235 -22.60 -0.16 -2.94
C ALA A 235 -23.79 -0.76 -3.71
N GLU A 236 -23.63 -0.97 -5.01
CA GLU A 236 -24.64 -1.58 -5.87
C GLU A 236 -24.84 -3.07 -5.56
N GLU A 237 -23.76 -3.85 -5.55
CA GLU A 237 -23.77 -5.31 -5.31
C GLU A 237 -24.40 -5.67 -3.96
N TRP A 238 -24.07 -4.90 -2.93
CA TRP A 238 -24.57 -5.14 -1.57
C TRP A 238 -25.83 -4.36 -1.22
N HIS A 239 -26.45 -3.68 -2.20
CA HIS A 239 -27.66 -2.87 -2.03
C HIS A 239 -27.60 -1.91 -0.84
N MET A 240 -26.49 -1.18 -0.72
CA MET A 240 -26.23 -0.25 0.38
C MET A 240 -25.72 1.10 -0.11
N SER A 241 -25.68 2.09 0.77
CA SER A 241 -25.12 3.40 0.43
C SER A 241 -23.58 3.35 0.37
N LYS A 242 -22.98 4.26 -0.41
CA LYS A 242 -21.51 4.42 -0.46
C LYS A 242 -20.96 4.78 0.92
N GLU A 243 -21.71 5.53 1.71
CA GLU A 243 -21.38 5.88 3.09
C GLU A 243 -21.25 4.64 3.98
N THR A 244 -22.09 3.62 3.75
CA THR A 244 -22.02 2.34 4.47
C THR A 244 -20.76 1.57 4.08
N VAL A 245 -20.43 1.53 2.79
CA VAL A 245 -19.15 0.94 2.29
C VAL A 245 -17.95 1.65 2.92
N TYR A 246 -17.94 2.98 2.97
CA TYR A 246 -16.88 3.75 3.66
C TYR A 246 -16.80 3.44 5.16
N ALA A 247 -17.94 3.29 5.83
CA ALA A 247 -17.98 2.94 7.25
C ALA A 247 -17.37 1.55 7.49
N ASP A 248 -17.66 0.58 6.62
CA ASP A 248 -17.12 -0.77 6.68
C ASP A 248 -15.60 -0.80 6.43
N ILE A 249 -15.12 -0.07 5.41
CA ILE A 249 -13.67 0.13 5.18
C ILE A 249 -13.01 0.74 6.42
N LYS A 250 -13.63 1.78 7.00
CA LYS A 250 -13.10 2.49 8.17
C LYS A 250 -13.03 1.58 9.40
N LYS A 251 -14.06 0.73 9.60
CA LYS A 251 -14.12 -0.29 10.63
C LYS A 251 -12.97 -1.29 10.44
N MET A 252 -12.85 -1.88 9.25
CA MET A 252 -11.81 -2.87 9.00
C MET A 252 -10.39 -2.33 9.08
N THR A 253 -10.15 -1.13 8.57
CA THR A 253 -8.85 -0.47 8.72
C THR A 253 -8.49 -0.30 10.19
N GLY A 254 -9.46 0.04 11.05
CA GLY A 254 -9.26 0.14 12.51
C GLY A 254 -8.97 -1.22 13.15
N ARG A 255 -9.78 -2.24 12.84
CA ARG A 255 -9.65 -3.59 13.39
C ARG A 255 -8.31 -4.23 13.03
N LEU A 256 -7.88 -4.11 11.78
CA LEU A 256 -6.57 -4.60 11.34
C LEU A 256 -5.42 -3.83 12.01
N ALA A 257 -5.56 -2.53 12.21
CA ALA A 257 -4.56 -1.73 12.91
C ALA A 257 -4.41 -2.15 14.38
N GLU A 258 -5.52 -2.39 15.09
CA GLU A 258 -5.50 -2.88 16.48
C GLU A 258 -4.79 -4.23 16.57
N LEU A 259 -5.07 -5.16 15.64
CA LEU A 259 -4.37 -6.46 15.60
C LEU A 259 -2.87 -6.31 15.32
N ILE A 260 -2.50 -5.43 14.39
CA ILE A 260 -1.09 -5.18 14.06
C ILE A 260 -0.36 -4.52 15.23
N GLU A 261 -1.02 -3.61 15.93
CA GLU A 261 -0.48 -2.99 17.15
C GLU A 261 -0.26 -4.02 18.26
N VAL A 262 -1.21 -4.95 18.45
CA VAL A 262 -1.06 -6.08 19.38
C VAL A 262 0.15 -6.94 19.00
N MET A 263 0.32 -7.25 17.71
CA MET A 263 1.48 -8.01 17.20
C MET A 263 2.81 -7.25 17.33
N ALA A 264 2.80 -5.93 17.37
CA ALA A 264 4.02 -5.11 17.43
C ALA A 264 4.50 -4.79 18.85
N ALA A 265 3.64 -4.93 19.86
CA ALA A 265 3.90 -4.53 21.22
C ALA A 265 5.00 -5.38 21.88
N ASP A 266 5.92 -4.73 22.61
CA ASP A 266 6.98 -5.41 23.35
C ASP A 266 6.43 -5.97 24.68
N SER A 267 6.66 -7.26 24.93
CA SER A 267 6.35 -7.93 26.20
C SER A 267 7.19 -7.40 27.39
N HIS A 268 8.24 -6.61 27.15
CA HIS A 268 9.14 -6.11 28.19
C HIS A 268 8.61 -4.97 29.06
N ASN A 269 7.53 -4.28 28.68
CA ASN A 269 6.95 -3.24 29.54
C ASN A 269 6.09 -3.79 30.69
N ARG A 270 5.49 -4.98 30.54
CA ARG A 270 4.68 -5.59 31.61
C ARG A 270 5.51 -6.22 32.72
N GLU A 271 6.70 -6.72 32.43
CA GLU A 271 7.61 -7.24 33.47
C GLU A 271 8.21 -6.13 34.35
N ARG A 272 8.31 -4.89 33.85
CA ARG A 272 8.70 -3.74 34.68
C ARG A 272 7.55 -3.25 35.56
N GLU A 273 6.34 -3.15 35.01
CA GLU A 273 5.15 -2.77 35.80
C GLU A 273 4.79 -3.81 36.88
N LEU A 274 5.11 -5.09 36.67
CA LEU A 274 4.97 -6.15 37.69
C LEU A 274 6.14 -6.24 38.67
N ARG A 275 7.34 -5.73 38.31
CA ARG A 275 8.50 -5.66 39.23
C ARG A 275 8.49 -4.40 40.09
N ASP A 276 7.93 -3.31 39.60
CA ASP A 276 7.83 -2.03 40.31
C ASP A 276 6.54 -1.94 41.15
N GLY A 277 5.75 -3.02 41.19
CA GLY A 277 4.49 -3.16 41.91
C GLY A 277 4.48 -4.25 43.00
N LEU A 278 5.61 -4.47 43.69
CA LEU A 278 5.71 -5.21 44.97
C LEU A 278 6.57 -4.44 45.97
#